data_AF-A0A0T7BQY5-F1
#
_entry.id   AF-A0A0T7BQY5-F1
#
_cell.length_a   1.000
_cell.length_b   1.000
_cell.length_c   1.000
_cell.angle_alpha   90.00
_cell.angle_beta   90.00
_cell.angle_gamma   90.00
#
_symmetry.space_group_name_H-M   'P 1'
#
loop_
_entity.id
_entity.type
_entity.pdbx_description
1 polymer ?
#
loop_
_entity_poly.entity_id
_entity_poly.type
_entity_poly.pdbx_seq_one_letter_code
_entity_poly.pdbx_strand_id
1 'polypeptide(L)'
;MEIKCFPLLGTLCKRLMLKRKSSRQYGKKRKYHYRPQKRLINRLANELKMSPQDVERQIFRERLHLLRELYGQENISEADV
;
A
#
# COMPACT_ATOMS: atom_id res chain seq x y z
N MET A 1 -14.16 2.40 2.97
CA MET A 1 -13.18 3.51 2.89
C MET A 1 -13.13 3.94 1.42
N GLU A 2 -13.03 5.23 1.12
CA GLU A 2 -12.88 5.68 -0.28
C GLU A 2 -11.45 5.49 -0.78
N ILE A 3 -11.28 4.87 -1.96
CA ILE A 3 -9.98 4.62 -2.60
C ILE A 3 -9.67 5.78 -3.58
N LYS A 4 -8.59 6.53 -3.32
CA LYS A 4 -8.18 7.73 -4.05
C LYS A 4 -6.83 7.55 -4.75
N CYS A 5 -5.82 7.03 -4.07
CA CYS A 5 -4.46 6.94 -4.59
C CYS A 5 -4.29 5.74 -5.54
N PHE A 6 -4.82 4.57 -5.19
CA PHE A 6 -4.60 3.32 -5.92
C PHE A 6 -4.97 3.37 -7.41
N PRO A 7 -6.10 3.97 -7.84
CA PRO A 7 -6.42 4.11 -9.27
C PRO A 7 -5.35 4.88 -10.06
N LEU A 8 -4.73 5.89 -9.43
CA LEU A 8 -3.72 6.79 -10.01
C LEU A 8 -2.31 6.18 -10.02
N LEU A 9 -2.12 5.02 -9.40
CA LEU A 9 -0.84 4.32 -9.40
C LEU A 9 -0.56 3.65 -10.76
N GLY A 10 0.72 3.65 -11.15
CA GLY A 10 1.17 2.84 -12.28
C GLY A 10 1.08 1.33 -12.01
N THR A 11 1.09 0.51 -13.06
CA THR A 11 0.91 -0.95 -13.00
C THR A 11 1.84 -1.64 -12.01
N LEU A 12 3.13 -1.27 -11.99
CA LEU A 12 4.08 -1.83 -11.03
C LEU A 12 3.71 -1.50 -9.59
N CYS A 13 3.32 -0.26 -9.31
CA CYS A 13 2.93 0.19 -7.97
C CYS A 13 1.64 -0.50 -7.51
N LYS A 14 0.65 -0.66 -8.40
CA LYS A 14 -0.56 -1.44 -8.13
C LYS A 14 -0.21 -2.88 -7.74
N ARG A 15 0.64 -3.55 -8.52
CA ARG A 15 1.10 -4.91 -8.21
C ARG A 15 1.81 -4.99 -6.85
N LEU A 16 2.62 -4.00 -6.49
CA LEU A 16 3.31 -3.94 -5.20
C LEU A 16 2.33 -3.66 -4.04
N MET A 17 1.34 -2.79 -4.25
CA MET A 17 0.27 -2.50 -3.30
C MET A 17 -0.56 -3.74 -2.92
N LEU A 18 -0.77 -4.67 -3.87
CA LEU A 18 -1.49 -5.92 -3.61
C LEU A 18 -0.57 -7.07 -3.18
N LYS A 19 0.75 -6.85 -3.17
CA LYS A 19 1.72 -7.89 -2.86
C LYS A 19 1.67 -8.24 -1.38
N ARG A 20 1.23 -9.46 -1.12
CA ARG A 20 1.42 -10.17 0.13
C ARG A 20 2.77 -10.89 0.04
N LYS A 21 3.72 -10.59 0.91
CA LYS A 21 4.96 -11.38 0.95
C LYS A 21 5.24 -11.84 2.37
N SER A 22 4.84 -13.08 2.61
CA SER A 22 5.48 -14.00 3.54
C SER A 22 6.37 -14.95 2.72
N SER A 23 7.34 -14.43 1.94
CA SER A 23 8.25 -15.34 1.25
C SER A 23 9.21 -15.94 2.29
N ARG A 24 9.20 -17.27 2.44
CA ARG A 24 10.22 -18.00 3.19
C ARG A 24 11.54 -17.89 2.44
N GLN A 25 12.38 -16.92 2.81
CA GLN A 25 13.77 -16.90 2.37
C GLN A 25 14.60 -17.44 3.54
N TYR A 26 15.26 -18.58 3.36
CA TYR A 26 16.08 -19.23 4.38
C TYR A 26 15.33 -19.52 5.70
N GLY A 27 14.09 -20.02 5.62
CA GLY A 27 13.29 -20.36 6.80
C GLY A 27 12.73 -19.18 7.61
N LYS A 28 13.14 -17.94 7.32
CA LYS A 28 12.62 -16.73 8.00
C LYS A 28 11.44 -16.13 7.23
N LYS A 29 10.31 -15.92 7.93
CA LYS A 29 9.16 -15.16 7.41
C LYS A 29 9.51 -13.67 7.44
N ARG A 30 9.89 -13.08 6.31
CA ARG A 30 10.01 -11.61 6.18
C ARG A 30 8.69 -11.04 5.67
N LYS A 31 8.12 -10.10 6.42
CA LYS A 31 6.96 -9.31 5.98
C LYS A 31 7.40 -8.27 4.96
N TYR A 32 6.56 -8.04 3.96
CA TYR A 32 6.80 -7.03 2.94
C TYR A 32 6.01 -5.78 3.26
N HIS A 33 6.73 -4.68 3.46
CA HIS A 33 6.17 -3.35 3.66
C HIS A 33 6.29 -2.55 2.36
N TYR A 34 5.17 -2.04 1.86
CA TYR A 34 5.20 -1.18 0.69
C TYR A 34 5.69 0.22 1.08
N ARG A 35 6.75 0.69 0.41
CA ARG A 35 7.29 2.03 0.61
C ARG A 35 7.17 2.82 -0.69
N PRO A 36 6.20 3.73 -0.82
CA PRO A 36 6.09 4.57 -2.00
C PRO A 36 7.31 5.49 -2.13
N GLN A 37 7.73 5.76 -3.36
CA GLN A 37 8.84 6.69 -3.60
C GLN A 37 8.39 8.13 -3.36
N LYS A 38 9.28 9.00 -2.86
CA LYS A 38 8.98 10.44 -2.65
C LYS A 38 8.44 11.13 -3.91
N ARG A 39 8.96 10.79 -5.09
CA ARG A 39 8.48 11.34 -6.37
C ARG A 39 7.01 10.99 -6.63
N LEU A 40 6.60 9.76 -6.33
CA LEU A 40 5.22 9.30 -6.47
C LEU A 40 4.31 10.04 -5.48
N ILE A 41 4.74 10.18 -4.22
CA ILE A 41 3.99 10.89 -3.18
C ILE A 41 3.75 12.34 -3.61
N ASN A 42 4.80 13.05 -4.04
CA ASN A 42 4.69 14.45 -4.46
C ASN A 42 3.78 14.61 -5.69
N ARG A 43 3.87 13.68 -6.65
CA ARG A 43 2.98 13.68 -7.82
C ARG A 43 1.51 13.54 -7.40
N LEU A 44 1.20 12.55 -6.56
CA LEU A 44 -0.16 12.31 -6.07
C LEU A 44 -0.67 13.45 -5.18
N ALA A 45 0.21 14.04 -4.37
CA ALA A 45 -0.11 15.21 -3.54
C ALA A 45 -0.58 16.38 -4.40
N ASN A 46 0.11 16.65 -5.51
CA ASN A 46 -0.27 17.69 -6.47
C ASN A 46 -1.59 17.34 -7.20
N GLU A 47 -1.74 16.11 -7.70
CA GLU A 47 -2.95 15.67 -8.43
C GLU A 47 -4.20 15.70 -7.54
N LEU A 48 -4.08 15.29 -6.29
CA LEU A 48 -5.20 15.19 -5.34
C LEU A 48 -5.40 16.46 -4.49
N LYS A 49 -4.53 17.47 -4.63
CA LYS A 49 -4.48 18.66 -3.78
C LYS A 49 -4.44 18.31 -2.28
N MET A 50 -3.62 17.31 -1.95
CA MET A 50 -3.43 16.81 -0.58
C MET A 50 -2.01 17.08 -0.10
N SER A 51 -1.80 17.09 1.22
CA SER A 51 -0.44 17.12 1.75
C SER A 51 0.29 15.79 1.46
N PRO A 52 1.63 15.80 1.26
CA PRO A 52 2.40 14.57 1.10
C PRO A 52 2.19 13.56 2.23
N GLN A 53 2.04 14.05 3.46
CA GLN A 53 1.81 13.24 4.66
C GLN A 53 0.44 12.55 4.61
N ASP A 54 -0.59 13.24 4.14
CA ASP A 54 -1.92 12.66 3.99
C ASP A 54 -1.97 11.65 2.85
N VAL A 55 -1.21 11.86 1.77
CA VAL A 55 -1.05 10.86 0.71
C VAL A 55 -0.37 9.60 1.23
N GLU A 56 0.69 9.73 2.05
CA GLU A 56 1.33 8.56 2.68
C GLU A 56 0.35 7.77 3.55
N ARG A 57 -0.41 8.47 4.41
CA ARG A 57 -1.45 7.86 5.25
C ARG A 57 -2.54 7.21 4.41
N GLN A 58 -2.97 7.86 3.33
CA GLN A 58 -4.00 7.36 2.43
C GLN A 58 -3.54 6.09 1.72
N ILE A 59 -2.31 6.07 1.18
CA ILE A 59 -1.71 4.88 0.57
C ILE A 59 -1.65 3.72 1.57
N PHE A 60 -1.25 3.98 2.82
CA PHE A 60 -1.21 2.96 3.87
C PHE A 60 -2.59 2.37 4.16
N ARG A 61 -3.59 3.24 4.37
CA ARG A 61 -4.98 2.82 4.64
C ARG A 61 -5.59 2.06 3.46
N GLU A 62 -5.33 2.52 2.23
CA GLU A 62 -5.80 1.84 1.01
C GLU A 62 -5.16 0.47 0.87
N ARG A 63 -3.85 0.36 1.13
CA ARG A 63 -3.16 -0.93 1.10
C ARG A 63 -3.75 -1.90 2.10
N LEU A 64 -3.97 -1.46 3.35
CA LEU A 64 -4.60 -2.28 4.38
C LEU A 64 -5.98 -2.76 3.92
N HIS A 65 -6.80 -1.85 3.40
CA HIS A 65 -8.15 -2.15 2.94
C HIS A 65 -8.14 -3.16 1.78
N LEU A 66 -7.33 -2.93 0.75
CA LEU A 66 -7.18 -3.81 -0.41
C LEU A 66 -6.68 -5.20 -0.01
N LEU A 67 -5.73 -5.29 0.92
CA LEU A 67 -5.24 -6.58 1.40
C LEU A 67 -6.30 -7.33 2.21
N ARG A 68 -7.10 -6.63 3.02
CA ARG A 68 -8.22 -7.25 3.75
C ARG A 68 -9.32 -7.76 2.82
N GLU A 69 -9.61 -7.04 1.73
CA GLU A 69 -10.57 -7.49 0.72
C GLU A 69 -10.08 -8.75 -0.01
N LEU A 70 -8.78 -8.82 -0.35
CA LEU A 70 -8.22 -9.95 -1.10
C LEU A 70 -7.97 -11.20 -0.24
N TYR A 71 -7.63 -11.05 1.04
CA TYR A 71 -7.14 -12.14 1.89
C TYR A 71 -7.97 -12.38 3.16
N GLY A 72 -9.05 -11.62 3.37
CA GLY A 72 -9.91 -11.68 4.54
C GLY A 72 -9.42 -10.76 5.68
N GLN A 73 -10.37 -10.16 6.40
CA GLN A 73 -10.10 -9.17 7.46
C GLN A 73 -9.31 -9.74 8.64
N GLU A 74 -9.59 -10.99 9.03
CA GLU A 74 -8.96 -11.65 10.19
C GLU A 74 -7.48 -11.97 9.96
N ASN A 75 -7.05 -12.05 8.69
CA ASN A 75 -5.71 -12.46 8.32
C ASN A 75 -4.72 -11.30 8.12
N ILE A 76 -5.20 -10.05 8.15
CA ILE A 76 -4.41 -8.86 7.80
C ILE A 76 -4.56 -7.78 8.89
N SER A 77 -3.48 -7.58 9.63
CA SER A 77 -3.32 -6.53 10.63
C SER A 77 -2.55 -5.33 10.06
N GLU A 78 -2.58 -4.19 10.76
CA GLU A 78 -1.75 -3.02 10.41
C GLU A 78 -0.25 -3.34 10.42
N ALA A 79 0.18 -4.31 11.23
CA ALA A 79 1.56 -4.78 11.29
C ALA A 79 2.00 -5.56 10.03
N ASP A 80 1.09 -5.83 9.10
CA ASP A 80 1.37 -6.55 7.84
C ASP A 80 1.52 -5.62 6.63
N VAL A 81 1.33 -4.31 6.80
CA VAL A 81 1.21 -3.31 5.72
C VAL A 81 2.51 -2.56 5.47
#